data_AF-F9Z3A9-F1
#
_entry.id   AF-F9Z3A9-F1
#
_cell.length_a   1.000
_cell.length_b   1.000
_cell.length_c   1.000
_cell.angle_alpha   90.00
_cell.angle_beta   90.00
_cell.angle_gamma   90.00
#
_symmetry.space_group_name_H-M   'P 1'
#
loop_
_entity.id
_entity.type
_entity.pdbx_description
1 polymer ?
#
loop_
_entity_poly.entity_id
_entity_poly.type
_entity_poly.pdbx_seq_one_letter_code
_entity_poly.pdbx_strand_id
1 'polypeptide(L)'
;MKTHLKLIAVLFLAGFALLGQSCAEEEFPPRPGPAFPADVTNRYALLLQEQLQADGAAYDRYTEVLSDRTPVYEEVRFATHSAYGLCYIIPYCSPSGPTIEGAVYLPAGATCAEDGTVTFDGSLGTPIDIDAPTINRDIPFTERYTYSMPFKHLQDKGWNVDPELLLYAELLDNKILPLSPEDFPDGFIHTKATVNILEICMRYESEYVGGRTDAVIGMHPDLLIRVIEESLKRLGIRDLDNPCQHRFLTMIISIPENKLPSYSVNVFIDQLMFEIRQALIVQGFELSIQYTFEFKPYTVSGGSSTGESGGTGGSSGGRGSGASTPTQPSSFKEPLKDNSAMSKQIQQESVELWESLSSIKDTTLGINTYISFKTYLDEVAKDPKDEHATLLIDYEDEDHTRVLTEVFHGTEDNVIQTYSSNYVAAQVHNHPNGSPPSAQDLLFTAEMMREENNYQATFVYNHEDKSYYSLYAYEPEAGGNLYQALKNEIDPVTHDFKSGGECDKILKTMESTYKNFSSEIMQIYRLCAVIEEFGKGIAVTKYNPETKKNEVYRVEKGKDKKGNVVYAPLICK
;
A
#
# COMPACT_ATOMS: atom_id res chain seq x y z
N MET A 1 60.84 -47.34 -43.77
CA MET A 1 59.68 -47.09 -42.88
C MET A 1 60.02 -46.43 -41.54
N LYS A 2 61.08 -46.84 -40.81
CA LYS A 2 61.40 -46.27 -39.48
C LYS A 2 61.85 -44.79 -39.46
N THR A 3 62.37 -44.27 -40.57
CA THR A 3 62.85 -42.88 -40.69
C THR A 3 61.73 -41.87 -40.98
N HIS A 4 60.72 -42.24 -41.76
CA HIS A 4 59.58 -41.37 -42.04
C HIS A 4 58.65 -41.19 -40.83
N LEU A 5 58.53 -42.21 -39.98
CA LEU A 5 57.71 -42.14 -38.76
C LEU A 5 58.30 -41.17 -37.72
N LYS A 6 59.64 -41.09 -37.63
CA LYS A 6 60.33 -40.12 -36.75
C LYS A 6 60.18 -38.68 -37.25
N LEU A 7 60.20 -38.47 -38.57
CA LEU A 7 60.03 -37.13 -39.15
C LEU A 7 58.59 -36.61 -38.95
N ILE A 8 57.59 -37.49 -39.10
CA ILE A 8 56.18 -37.15 -38.85
C ILE A 8 55.97 -36.85 -37.36
N ALA A 9 56.55 -37.63 -36.44
CA ALA A 9 56.44 -37.38 -35.01
C ALA A 9 57.09 -36.05 -34.58
N VAL A 10 58.22 -35.68 -35.18
CA VAL A 10 58.88 -34.38 -34.91
C VAL A 10 58.08 -33.21 -35.49
N LEU A 11 57.48 -33.35 -36.67
CA LEU A 11 56.59 -32.35 -37.24
C LEU A 11 55.28 -32.20 -36.45
N PHE A 12 54.76 -33.30 -35.89
CA PHE A 12 53.56 -33.27 -35.02
C PHE A 12 53.85 -32.59 -33.68
N LEU A 13 55.02 -32.86 -33.08
CA LEU A 13 55.46 -32.20 -31.83
C LEU A 13 55.81 -30.72 -32.04
N ALA A 14 56.41 -30.35 -33.17
CA ALA A 14 56.67 -28.95 -33.53
C ALA A 14 55.36 -28.19 -33.83
N GLY A 15 54.38 -28.84 -34.46
CA GLY A 15 53.05 -28.28 -34.68
C GLY A 15 52.28 -28.04 -33.38
N PHE A 16 52.37 -28.97 -32.42
CA PHE A 16 51.77 -28.77 -31.08
C PHE A 16 52.51 -27.73 -30.23
N ALA A 17 53.83 -27.59 -30.38
CA ALA A 17 54.58 -26.54 -29.69
C ALA A 17 54.28 -25.13 -30.26
N LEU A 18 53.99 -25.03 -31.56
CA LEU A 18 53.56 -23.78 -32.20
C LEU A 18 52.09 -23.44 -31.91
N LEU A 19 51.21 -24.43 -31.79
CA LEU A 19 49.81 -24.24 -31.37
C LEU A 19 49.67 -24.01 -29.84
N GLY A 20 50.60 -24.52 -29.03
CA GLY A 20 50.66 -24.23 -27.59
C GLY A 20 51.17 -22.84 -27.25
N GLN A 21 51.79 -22.13 -28.21
CA GLN A 21 52.20 -20.73 -28.06
C GLN A 21 51.11 -19.73 -28.49
N SER A 22 50.02 -20.17 -29.15
CA SER A 22 48.85 -19.33 -29.42
C SER A 22 47.79 -19.35 -28.29
N CYS A 23 48.07 -20.06 -27.19
CA CYS A 23 47.28 -20.05 -25.95
C CYS A 23 48.06 -19.42 -24.80
N ALA A 24 48.92 -18.44 -25.08
CA ALA A 24 49.21 -17.44 -24.07
C ALA A 24 47.99 -16.50 -24.05
N GLU A 25 47.28 -16.42 -22.92
CA GLU A 25 46.45 -15.24 -22.65
C GLU A 25 47.36 -14.04 -22.88
N GLU A 26 47.10 -13.27 -23.94
CA GLU A 26 47.62 -11.91 -24.01
C GLU A 26 47.07 -11.22 -22.76
N GLU A 27 47.90 -11.08 -21.73
CA GLU A 27 47.70 -10.06 -20.69
C GLU A 27 47.76 -8.72 -21.44
N PHE A 28 46.60 -8.30 -21.96
CA PHE A 28 46.41 -6.94 -22.41
C PHE A 28 46.79 -6.06 -21.22
N PRO A 29 47.67 -5.05 -21.41
CA PRO A 29 47.88 -4.06 -20.37
C PRO A 29 46.51 -3.53 -19.93
N PRO A 30 46.28 -3.30 -18.61
CA PRO A 30 44.98 -2.87 -18.12
C PRO A 30 44.50 -1.68 -18.96
N ARG A 31 43.31 -1.82 -19.54
CA ARG A 31 42.74 -0.77 -20.40
C ARG A 31 42.69 0.53 -19.59
N PRO A 32 43.13 1.66 -20.14
CA PRO A 32 43.04 2.95 -19.45
C PRO A 32 41.57 3.31 -19.26
N GLY A 33 41.14 3.39 -18.00
CA GLY A 33 39.81 3.83 -17.59
C GLY A 33 39.73 3.84 -16.05
N PRO A 34 38.57 4.16 -15.45
CA PRO A 34 38.45 4.31 -14.02
C PRO A 34 38.81 2.98 -13.33
N ALA A 35 39.83 3.02 -12.48
CA ALA A 35 40.22 1.85 -11.70
C ALA A 35 39.09 1.51 -10.72
N PHE A 36 38.60 0.27 -10.76
CA PHE A 36 37.75 -0.25 -9.70
C PHE A 36 38.57 -0.30 -8.40
N PRO A 37 38.16 0.42 -7.34
CA PRO A 37 38.86 0.38 -6.06
C PRO A 37 38.86 -1.04 -5.47
N ALA A 38 39.94 -1.43 -4.82
CA ALA A 38 40.10 -2.78 -4.28
C ALA A 38 39.21 -3.06 -3.05
N ASP A 39 38.60 -2.02 -2.48
CA ASP A 39 37.80 -2.02 -1.26
C ASP A 39 36.28 -1.95 -1.52
N VAL A 40 35.83 -1.98 -2.77
CA VAL A 40 34.39 -2.04 -3.10
C VAL A 40 33.78 -3.34 -2.60
N THR A 41 32.69 -3.24 -1.83
CA THR A 41 31.96 -4.40 -1.30
C THR A 41 30.58 -4.58 -1.92
N ASN A 42 30.07 -3.56 -2.62
CA ASN A 42 28.79 -3.63 -3.30
C ASN A 42 28.77 -4.74 -4.37
N ARG A 43 27.87 -5.73 -4.19
CA ARG A 43 27.71 -6.88 -5.08
C ARG A 43 27.46 -6.48 -6.54
N TYR A 44 26.62 -5.48 -6.78
CA TYR A 44 26.28 -5.05 -8.14
C TYR A 44 27.46 -4.37 -8.83
N ALA A 45 28.29 -3.63 -8.09
CA ALA A 45 29.51 -3.07 -8.64
C ALA A 45 30.57 -4.13 -8.99
N LEU A 46 30.71 -5.16 -8.15
CA LEU A 46 31.60 -6.29 -8.45
C LEU A 46 31.14 -7.05 -9.70
N LEU A 47 29.83 -7.28 -9.83
CA LEU A 47 29.26 -7.89 -11.03
C LEU A 47 29.48 -7.00 -12.27
N LEU A 48 29.24 -5.70 -12.15
CA LEU A 48 29.48 -4.74 -13.22
C LEU A 48 30.95 -4.78 -13.68
N GLN A 49 31.89 -4.87 -12.74
CA GLN A 49 33.32 -4.99 -13.04
C GLN A 49 33.61 -6.22 -13.89
N GLU A 50 33.10 -7.39 -13.48
CA GLU A 50 33.28 -8.64 -14.23
C GLU A 50 32.72 -8.53 -15.65
N GLN A 51 31.55 -7.92 -15.83
CA GLN A 51 30.91 -7.78 -17.14
C GLN A 51 31.63 -6.78 -18.05
N LEU A 52 32.08 -5.65 -17.51
CA LEU A 52 32.86 -4.68 -18.26
C LEU A 52 34.25 -5.25 -18.64
N GLN A 53 34.83 -6.14 -17.83
CA GLN A 53 36.06 -6.86 -18.19
C GLN A 53 35.82 -7.87 -19.32
N ALA A 54 34.66 -8.52 -19.34
CA ALA A 54 34.27 -9.48 -20.37
C ALA A 54 33.88 -8.81 -21.70
N ASP A 55 33.24 -7.64 -21.65
CA ASP A 55 32.84 -6.86 -22.83
C ASP A 55 33.64 -5.56 -22.95
N GLY A 56 34.77 -5.66 -23.66
CA GLY A 56 35.63 -4.50 -23.91
C GLY A 56 34.95 -3.37 -24.68
N ALA A 57 33.96 -3.65 -25.53
CA ALA A 57 33.26 -2.58 -26.25
C ALA A 57 32.30 -1.82 -25.32
N ALA A 58 31.64 -2.52 -24.39
CA ALA A 58 30.85 -1.89 -23.34
C ALA A 58 31.74 -1.06 -22.39
N TYR A 59 32.93 -1.57 -22.04
CA TYR A 59 33.92 -0.82 -21.25
C TYR A 59 34.33 0.49 -21.91
N ASP A 60 34.64 0.46 -23.21
CA ASP A 60 35.08 1.65 -23.94
C ASP A 60 33.96 2.70 -23.99
N ARG A 61 32.70 2.30 -24.28
CA ARG A 61 31.53 3.20 -24.25
C ARG A 61 31.27 3.77 -22.85
N TYR A 62 31.37 2.95 -21.81
CA TYR A 62 31.15 3.37 -20.42
C TYR A 62 32.21 4.39 -19.98
N THR A 63 33.47 4.15 -20.32
CA THR A 63 34.58 5.05 -20.02
C THR A 63 34.46 6.36 -20.79
N GLU A 64 34.03 6.30 -22.06
CA GLU A 64 33.76 7.49 -22.87
C GLU A 64 32.64 8.36 -22.24
N VAL A 65 31.54 7.74 -21.82
CA VAL A 65 30.45 8.46 -21.13
C VAL A 65 30.94 9.05 -19.81
N LEU A 66 31.68 8.32 -18.97
CA LEU A 66 32.19 8.86 -17.71
C LEU A 66 33.17 10.03 -17.91
N SER A 67 33.97 10.01 -18.98
CA SER A 67 35.04 10.98 -19.23
C SER A 67 36.03 11.05 -18.04
N ASP A 68 36.07 12.16 -17.32
CA ASP A 68 36.95 12.44 -16.17
C ASP A 68 36.21 12.38 -14.82
N ARG A 69 34.93 12.00 -14.83
CA ARG A 69 34.08 11.87 -13.64
C ARG A 69 34.40 10.58 -12.88
N THR A 70 34.29 10.64 -11.56
CA THR A 70 34.66 9.51 -10.70
C THR A 70 33.42 8.72 -10.29
N PRO A 71 33.23 7.47 -10.76
CA PRO A 71 32.09 6.66 -10.36
C PRO A 71 32.15 6.27 -8.87
N VAL A 72 30.99 6.22 -8.22
CA VAL A 72 30.80 5.84 -6.82
C VAL A 72 30.30 4.40 -6.77
N TYR A 73 31.22 3.46 -6.93
CA TYR A 73 30.90 2.04 -7.07
C TYR A 73 30.15 1.45 -5.88
N GLU A 74 30.41 1.92 -4.65
CA GLU A 74 29.71 1.40 -3.47
C GLU A 74 28.20 1.73 -3.46
N GLU A 75 27.78 2.72 -4.25
CA GLU A 75 26.39 3.16 -4.38
C GLU A 75 25.73 2.67 -5.68
N VAL A 76 26.35 1.73 -6.39
CA VAL A 76 25.76 1.14 -7.60
C VAL A 76 24.48 0.39 -7.23
N ARG A 77 23.41 0.69 -7.96
CA ARG A 77 22.11 0.04 -7.86
C ARG A 77 21.82 -0.76 -9.11
N PHE A 78 20.94 -1.74 -8.97
CA PHE A 78 20.44 -2.53 -10.09
C PHE A 78 18.92 -2.58 -10.03
N ALA A 79 18.27 -1.97 -11.01
CA ALA A 79 16.83 -1.70 -10.97
C ALA A 79 16.20 -1.98 -12.34
N THR A 80 14.90 -2.24 -12.34
CA THR A 80 14.07 -2.15 -13.54
C THR A 80 13.53 -0.74 -13.66
N HIS A 81 13.99 -0.01 -14.66
CA HIS A 81 13.52 1.32 -14.99
C HIS A 81 12.54 1.26 -16.17
N SER A 82 11.38 1.91 -16.05
CA SER A 82 10.34 1.89 -17.09
C SER A 82 10.84 2.32 -18.49
N ALA A 83 11.82 3.24 -18.55
CA ALA A 83 12.45 3.68 -19.81
C ALA A 83 13.53 2.75 -20.37
N TYR A 84 14.25 2.02 -19.51
CA TYR A 84 15.50 1.34 -19.89
C TYR A 84 15.48 -0.17 -19.65
N GLY A 85 14.37 -0.69 -19.12
CA GLY A 85 14.30 -2.06 -18.64
C GLY A 85 15.25 -2.27 -17.45
N LEU A 86 15.82 -3.46 -17.37
CA LEU A 86 16.81 -3.78 -16.35
C LEU A 86 18.08 -2.96 -16.60
N CYS A 87 18.59 -2.24 -15.60
CA CYS A 87 19.79 -1.40 -15.76
C CYS A 87 20.59 -1.22 -14.46
N TYR A 88 21.90 -1.03 -14.62
CA TYR A 88 22.75 -0.46 -13.57
C TYR A 88 22.52 1.04 -13.50
N ILE A 89 22.43 1.56 -12.27
CA ILE A 89 22.46 3.00 -11.99
C ILE A 89 23.77 3.26 -11.23
N ILE A 90 24.67 4.03 -11.85
CA ILE A 90 26.05 4.20 -11.40
C ILE A 90 26.29 5.69 -11.10
N PRO A 91 26.13 6.15 -9.85
CA PRO A 91 26.38 7.53 -9.50
C PRO A 91 27.83 7.94 -9.76
N TYR A 92 28.08 9.20 -10.07
CA TYR A 92 29.44 9.73 -10.21
C TYR A 92 29.60 11.09 -9.54
N CYS A 93 30.82 11.35 -9.10
CA CYS A 93 31.26 12.63 -8.59
C CYS A 93 31.85 13.53 -9.70
N SER A 94 31.74 14.84 -9.47
CA SER A 94 32.43 15.88 -10.22
C SER A 94 33.93 15.61 -10.34
N PRO A 95 34.58 15.98 -11.45
CA PRO A 95 36.04 16.01 -11.53
C PRO A 95 36.66 16.98 -10.49
N SER A 96 35.88 17.96 -10.03
CA SER A 96 36.32 19.03 -9.13
C SER A 96 36.22 18.72 -7.64
N GLY A 97 35.55 17.62 -7.25
CA GLY A 97 35.35 17.27 -5.84
C GLY A 97 34.30 16.18 -5.59
N PRO A 98 34.04 15.83 -4.32
CA PRO A 98 33.18 14.71 -3.93
C PRO A 98 31.68 15.07 -3.98
N THR A 99 31.25 15.83 -4.99
CA THR A 99 29.83 16.18 -5.21
C THR A 99 29.27 15.26 -6.28
N ILE A 100 28.16 14.59 -5.99
CA ILE A 100 27.40 13.81 -6.98
C ILE A 100 26.76 14.78 -7.98
N GLU A 101 27.14 14.68 -9.25
CA GLU A 101 26.64 15.53 -10.35
C GLU A 101 25.73 14.76 -11.34
N GLY A 102 25.62 13.45 -11.17
CA GLY A 102 24.73 12.62 -11.96
C GLY A 102 25.00 11.13 -11.81
N ALA A 103 24.46 10.34 -12.73
CA ALA A 103 24.66 8.90 -12.78
C ALA A 103 24.72 8.39 -14.22
N VAL A 104 25.46 7.32 -14.45
CA VAL A 104 25.38 6.56 -15.69
C VAL A 104 24.33 5.46 -15.54
N TYR A 105 23.34 5.49 -16.43
CA TYR A 105 22.35 4.43 -16.57
C TYR A 105 22.88 3.48 -17.65
N LEU A 106 23.16 2.23 -17.27
CA LEU A 106 23.67 1.22 -18.18
C LEU A 106 22.65 0.09 -18.29
N PRO A 107 21.84 0.07 -19.36
CA PRO A 107 20.88 -1.00 -19.63
C PRO A 107 21.57 -2.36 -19.67
N ALA A 108 20.85 -3.38 -19.23
CA ALA A 108 21.32 -4.74 -19.07
C ALA A 108 20.35 -5.70 -19.79
N GLY A 109 20.89 -6.67 -20.52
CA GLY A 109 20.06 -7.70 -21.13
C GLY A 109 19.48 -8.65 -20.08
N ALA A 110 18.30 -9.18 -20.37
CA ALA A 110 17.59 -10.02 -19.44
C ALA A 110 16.79 -11.09 -20.15
N THR A 111 16.69 -12.25 -19.50
CA THR A 111 15.78 -13.34 -19.86
C THR A 111 14.55 -13.29 -18.94
N CYS A 112 13.36 -13.38 -19.51
CA CYS A 112 12.11 -13.41 -18.75
C CYS A 112 11.70 -14.85 -18.41
N ALA A 113 11.38 -15.10 -17.14
CA ALA A 113 10.79 -16.34 -16.67
C ALA A 113 9.25 -16.29 -16.72
N GLU A 114 8.60 -17.46 -16.69
CA GLU A 114 7.12 -17.58 -16.75
C GLU A 114 6.42 -16.88 -15.57
N ASP A 115 7.07 -16.78 -14.41
CA ASP A 115 6.57 -16.07 -13.24
C ASP A 115 6.64 -14.54 -13.38
N GLY A 116 7.11 -14.01 -14.51
CA GLY A 116 7.23 -12.56 -14.74
C GLY A 116 8.39 -11.92 -14.00
N THR A 117 9.36 -12.69 -13.52
CA THR A 117 10.68 -12.17 -13.14
C THR A 117 11.58 -12.08 -14.38
N VAL A 118 12.47 -11.08 -14.40
CA VAL A 118 13.57 -11.04 -15.36
C VAL A 118 14.88 -11.35 -14.66
N THR A 119 15.70 -12.19 -15.28
CA THR A 119 17.04 -12.52 -14.79
C THR A 119 18.07 -11.93 -15.73
N PHE A 120 19.07 -11.25 -15.18
CA PHE A 120 20.19 -10.69 -15.94
C PHE A 120 20.91 -11.78 -16.75
N ASP A 121 21.14 -11.55 -18.04
CA ASP A 121 21.74 -12.53 -18.96
C ASP A 121 23.25 -12.35 -19.20
N GLY A 122 23.85 -11.32 -18.59
CA GLY A 122 25.26 -10.99 -18.74
C GLY A 122 25.56 -9.90 -19.77
N SER A 123 24.60 -9.50 -20.61
CA SER A 123 24.85 -8.53 -21.67
C SER A 123 24.64 -7.07 -21.23
N LEU A 124 25.49 -6.16 -21.74
CA LEU A 124 25.45 -4.73 -21.43
C LEU A 124 25.04 -3.91 -22.66
N GLY A 125 24.16 -2.95 -22.43
CA GLY A 125 23.62 -2.05 -23.45
C GLY A 125 24.52 -0.84 -23.75
N THR A 126 23.86 0.28 -24.09
CA THR A 126 24.53 1.56 -24.31
C THR A 126 24.42 2.41 -23.06
N PRO A 127 25.53 2.86 -22.45
CA PRO A 127 25.49 3.75 -21.29
C PRO A 127 24.88 5.10 -21.65
N ILE A 128 24.10 5.63 -20.72
CA ILE A 128 23.36 6.89 -20.86
C ILE A 128 23.75 7.78 -19.67
N ASP A 129 24.13 9.01 -19.97
CA ASP A 129 24.45 10.00 -18.95
C ASP A 129 23.17 10.67 -18.45
N ILE A 130 22.93 10.62 -17.14
CA ILE A 130 21.80 11.26 -16.47
C ILE A 130 22.36 12.28 -15.49
N ASP A 131 22.43 13.53 -15.95
CA ASP A 131 22.84 14.71 -15.19
C ASP A 131 21.67 15.68 -14.99
N ALA A 132 21.90 16.76 -14.23
CA ALA A 132 20.88 17.78 -13.99
C ALA A 132 20.32 18.40 -15.29
N PRO A 133 21.13 18.81 -16.28
CA PRO A 133 20.63 19.23 -17.59
C PRO A 133 19.71 18.21 -18.26
N THR A 134 20.07 16.93 -18.27
CA THR A 134 19.28 15.86 -18.87
C THR A 134 17.93 15.74 -18.19
N ILE A 135 17.90 15.70 -16.85
CA ILE A 135 16.66 15.61 -16.07
C ILE A 135 15.79 16.87 -16.27
N ASN A 136 16.39 18.05 -16.19
CA ASN A 136 15.65 19.32 -16.10
C ASN A 136 15.24 19.87 -17.48
N ARG A 137 15.85 19.41 -18.57
CA ARG A 137 15.57 19.89 -19.94
C ARG A 137 15.03 18.79 -20.86
N ASP A 138 15.63 17.61 -20.83
CA ASP A 138 15.45 16.61 -21.88
C ASP A 138 14.39 15.55 -21.48
N ILE A 139 14.23 15.29 -20.18
CA ILE A 139 13.19 14.40 -19.65
C ILE A 139 11.86 15.16 -19.46
N PRO A 140 10.70 14.62 -19.89
CA PRO A 140 9.42 15.27 -19.69
C PRO A 140 9.10 15.50 -18.20
N PHE A 141 8.46 16.61 -17.88
CA PHE A 141 8.12 17.00 -16.50
C PHE A 141 7.43 15.87 -15.70
N THR A 142 6.54 15.13 -16.36
CA THR A 142 5.76 14.02 -15.79
C THR A 142 6.57 12.75 -15.51
N GLU A 143 7.88 12.76 -15.72
CA GLU A 143 8.76 11.59 -15.52
C GLU A 143 9.94 11.86 -14.58
N ARG A 144 10.25 13.14 -14.32
CA ARG A 144 11.48 13.58 -13.63
C ARG A 144 11.62 13.07 -12.19
N TYR A 145 10.51 12.77 -11.51
CA TYR A 145 10.57 12.28 -10.14
C TYR A 145 11.35 10.97 -10.05
N THR A 146 11.08 10.02 -10.97
CA THR A 146 11.77 8.73 -10.99
C THR A 146 13.28 8.84 -11.22
N TYR A 147 13.75 9.95 -11.81
CA TYR A 147 15.17 10.24 -12.02
C TYR A 147 15.80 11.03 -10.87
N SER A 148 15.05 11.92 -10.22
CA SER A 148 15.54 12.73 -9.09
C SER A 148 15.59 11.97 -7.76
N MET A 149 14.65 11.05 -7.51
CA MET A 149 14.56 10.30 -6.26
C MET A 149 15.82 9.48 -5.92
N PRO A 150 16.47 8.78 -6.86
CA PRO A 150 17.75 8.12 -6.61
C PRO A 150 18.80 9.05 -5.98
N PHE A 151 18.87 10.31 -6.40
CA PHE A 151 19.81 11.29 -5.86
C PHE A 151 19.40 11.80 -4.49
N LYS A 152 18.08 11.88 -4.22
CA LYS A 152 17.57 12.20 -2.88
C LYS A 152 17.98 11.13 -1.87
N HIS A 153 17.87 9.85 -2.23
CA HIS A 153 18.34 8.76 -1.37
C HIS A 153 19.85 8.84 -1.08
N LEU A 154 20.67 9.24 -2.06
CA LEU A 154 22.10 9.46 -1.83
C LEU A 154 22.35 10.63 -0.86
N GLN A 155 21.60 11.72 -0.99
CA GLN A 155 21.65 12.84 -0.05
C GLN A 155 21.29 12.38 1.37
N ASP A 156 20.25 11.55 1.52
CA ASP A 156 19.81 11.02 2.82
C ASP A 156 20.84 10.07 3.45
N LYS A 157 21.65 9.38 2.62
CA LYS A 157 22.84 8.62 3.06
C LYS A 157 24.03 9.50 3.45
N GLY A 158 23.94 10.83 3.28
CA GLY A 158 24.96 11.80 3.66
C GLY A 158 25.91 12.21 2.54
N TRP A 159 25.64 11.83 1.29
CA TRP A 159 26.41 12.32 0.15
C TRP A 159 26.13 13.79 -0.13
N ASN A 160 27.15 14.53 -0.58
CA ASN A 160 26.94 15.86 -1.14
C ASN A 160 26.44 15.71 -2.56
N VAL A 161 25.22 16.17 -2.83
CA VAL A 161 24.54 16.02 -4.13
C VAL A 161 24.28 17.40 -4.71
N ASP A 162 24.47 17.56 -6.01
CA ASP A 162 24.08 18.79 -6.72
C ASP A 162 22.58 19.07 -6.49
N PRO A 163 22.22 20.23 -5.91
CA PRO A 163 20.83 20.60 -5.68
C PRO A 163 19.95 20.58 -6.93
N GLU A 164 20.52 20.79 -8.13
CA GLU A 164 19.74 20.75 -9.38
C GLU A 164 19.22 19.34 -9.72
N LEU A 165 19.84 18.27 -9.18
CA LEU A 165 19.34 16.89 -9.30
C LEU A 165 18.13 16.61 -8.40
N LEU A 166 17.98 17.39 -7.33
CA LEU A 166 17.00 17.15 -6.25
C LEU A 166 15.68 17.88 -6.46
N LEU A 167 15.66 18.87 -7.35
CA LEU A 167 14.55 19.81 -7.55
C LEU A 167 13.18 19.12 -7.68
N TYR A 168 13.10 17.99 -8.40
CA TYR A 168 11.83 17.28 -8.61
C TYR A 168 11.46 16.33 -7.47
N ALA A 169 12.45 15.71 -6.82
CA ALA A 169 12.22 14.91 -5.63
C ALA A 169 11.60 15.78 -4.52
N GLU A 170 12.15 16.97 -4.29
CA GLU A 170 11.65 17.92 -3.29
C GLU A 170 10.29 18.53 -3.65
N LEU A 171 10.01 18.70 -4.95
CA LEU A 171 8.75 19.29 -5.42
C LEU A 171 7.55 18.36 -5.22
N LEU A 172 7.74 17.07 -5.47
CA LEU A 172 6.67 16.06 -5.48
C LEU A 172 6.56 15.25 -4.20
N ASP A 173 7.45 15.45 -3.23
CA ASP A 173 7.36 14.85 -1.90
C ASP A 173 6.01 15.21 -1.26
N ASN A 174 5.08 14.25 -1.27
CA ASN A 174 3.71 14.30 -0.73
C ASN A 174 2.75 15.34 -1.36
N LYS A 175 2.92 15.70 -2.64
CA LYS A 175 2.04 16.71 -3.30
C LYS A 175 1.47 16.26 -4.64
N ILE A 176 0.17 16.48 -4.83
CA ILE A 176 -0.50 16.42 -6.14
C ILE A 176 -0.36 17.78 -6.83
N LEU A 177 0.14 17.79 -8.06
CA LEU A 177 0.29 19.02 -8.85
C LEU A 177 -0.72 19.04 -10.02
N PRO A 178 -1.46 20.14 -10.22
CA PRO A 178 -2.28 20.30 -11.41
C PRO A 178 -1.37 20.49 -12.64
N LEU A 179 -1.66 19.76 -13.71
CA LEU A 179 -0.94 19.83 -14.98
C LEU A 179 -1.73 20.64 -16.02
N SER A 180 -1.01 21.29 -16.94
CA SER A 180 -1.64 21.86 -18.13
C SER A 180 -1.99 20.73 -19.12
N PRO A 181 -3.03 20.88 -19.96
CA PRO A 181 -3.40 19.85 -20.94
C PRO A 181 -2.26 19.41 -21.88
N GLU A 182 -1.30 20.30 -22.13
CA GLU A 182 -0.11 20.07 -22.96
C GLU A 182 1.00 19.26 -22.27
N ASP A 183 0.96 19.15 -20.94
CA ASP A 183 1.91 18.37 -20.15
C ASP A 183 1.45 16.91 -19.94
N PHE A 184 0.18 16.60 -20.26
CA PHE A 184 -0.32 15.24 -20.17
C PHE A 184 0.33 14.38 -21.27
N PRO A 185 0.77 13.15 -20.93
CA PRO A 185 1.25 12.22 -21.94
C PRO A 185 0.16 11.96 -22.99
N ASP A 186 0.57 11.71 -24.24
CA ASP A 186 -0.36 11.42 -25.34
C ASP A 186 -1.33 10.30 -24.93
N GLY A 187 -2.57 10.69 -24.65
CA GLY A 187 -3.57 9.81 -24.07
C GLY A 187 -4.09 8.78 -25.06
N PHE A 188 -4.66 7.69 -24.54
CA PHE A 188 -5.21 6.64 -25.38
C PHE A 188 -6.52 7.06 -26.04
N ILE A 189 -6.66 6.79 -27.34
CA ILE A 189 -7.94 6.97 -28.05
C ILE A 189 -8.83 5.77 -27.76
N HIS A 190 -9.70 5.91 -26.77
CA HIS A 190 -10.70 4.90 -26.42
C HIS A 190 -11.84 4.84 -27.44
N THR A 191 -11.60 4.23 -28.60
CA THR A 191 -12.54 4.16 -29.73
C THR A 191 -13.83 3.36 -29.45
N LYS A 192 -13.91 2.64 -28.32
CA LYS A 192 -15.05 1.80 -27.92
C LYS A 192 -15.66 2.16 -26.56
N ALA A 193 -15.18 3.22 -25.91
CA ALA A 193 -15.73 3.63 -24.62
C ALA A 193 -17.21 4.01 -24.75
N THR A 194 -18.01 3.70 -23.73
CA THR A 194 -19.42 4.11 -23.63
C THR A 194 -19.67 5.09 -22.48
N VAL A 195 -18.62 5.38 -21.70
CA VAL A 195 -18.58 6.28 -20.54
C VAL A 195 -17.21 6.97 -20.50
N ASN A 196 -17.05 8.01 -19.69
CA ASN A 196 -15.72 8.60 -19.46
C ASN A 196 -14.79 7.55 -18.85
N ILE A 197 -13.50 7.68 -19.11
CA ILE A 197 -12.48 6.77 -18.61
C ILE A 197 -11.50 7.57 -17.76
N LEU A 198 -11.30 7.11 -16.52
CA LEU A 198 -10.14 7.49 -15.74
C LEU A 198 -8.93 6.77 -16.33
N GLU A 199 -8.00 7.54 -16.88
CA GLU A 199 -6.73 7.05 -17.38
C GLU A 199 -5.63 7.44 -16.40
N ILE A 200 -4.89 6.45 -15.91
CA ILE A 200 -3.73 6.65 -15.05
C ILE A 200 -2.49 6.20 -15.83
N CYS A 201 -1.56 7.13 -16.06
CA CYS A 201 -0.30 6.86 -16.73
C CYS A 201 0.82 6.84 -15.70
N MET A 202 1.48 5.69 -15.57
CA MET A 202 2.48 5.39 -14.56
C MET A 202 3.87 5.22 -15.19
N ARG A 203 4.85 5.88 -14.55
CA ARG A 203 6.29 5.67 -14.67
C ARG A 203 6.78 5.02 -13.39
N TYR A 204 7.75 4.13 -13.53
CA TYR A 204 8.25 3.39 -12.39
C TYR A 204 9.73 3.04 -12.47
N GLU A 205 10.32 2.88 -11.29
CA GLU A 205 11.58 2.21 -11.03
C GLU A 205 11.32 1.12 -9.98
N SER A 206 11.89 -0.06 -10.18
CA SER A 206 11.73 -1.17 -9.23
C SER A 206 13.05 -1.84 -8.90
N GLU A 207 13.28 -2.09 -7.61
CA GLU A 207 14.42 -2.85 -7.12
C GLU A 207 13.99 -4.19 -6.55
N TYR A 208 14.81 -5.20 -6.75
CA TYR A 208 14.61 -6.47 -6.07
C TYR A 208 15.22 -6.39 -4.67
N VAL A 209 14.35 -6.48 -3.66
CA VAL A 209 14.66 -6.48 -2.22
C VAL A 209 14.43 -7.85 -1.57
N GLY A 210 14.05 -8.86 -2.35
CA GLY A 210 13.88 -10.22 -1.86
C GLY A 210 15.19 -10.91 -1.49
N GLY A 211 15.11 -12.01 -0.73
CA GLY A 211 16.29 -12.69 -0.17
C GLY A 211 17.13 -13.53 -1.15
N ARG A 212 16.74 -13.61 -2.43
CA ARG A 212 17.47 -14.42 -3.43
C ARG A 212 18.74 -13.72 -3.88
N THR A 213 19.88 -14.39 -3.69
CA THR A 213 21.20 -13.86 -4.02
C THR A 213 21.95 -14.71 -5.07
N ASP A 214 21.32 -15.77 -5.57
CA ASP A 214 21.84 -16.65 -6.61
C ASP A 214 21.82 -16.03 -8.01
N ALA A 215 20.92 -15.06 -8.22
CA ALA A 215 20.75 -14.35 -9.48
C ALA A 215 20.60 -12.85 -9.25
N VAL A 216 20.64 -12.08 -10.33
CA VAL A 216 20.19 -10.70 -10.32
C VAL A 216 18.81 -10.64 -10.96
N ILE A 217 17.84 -10.17 -10.19
CA ILE A 217 16.40 -10.28 -10.48
C ILE A 217 15.84 -8.88 -10.70
N GLY A 218 15.00 -8.73 -11.72
CA GLY A 218 14.20 -7.54 -11.99
C GLY A 218 12.73 -7.88 -12.20
N MET A 219 11.90 -6.84 -12.25
CA MET A 219 10.45 -6.97 -12.40
C MET A 219 10.07 -6.90 -13.88
N HIS A 220 9.40 -7.93 -14.43
CA HIS A 220 8.83 -7.80 -15.78
C HIS A 220 7.56 -6.93 -15.75
N PRO A 221 7.27 -6.12 -16.80
CA PRO A 221 6.03 -5.35 -16.88
C PRO A 221 4.75 -6.20 -16.75
N ASP A 222 4.77 -7.45 -17.22
CA ASP A 222 3.61 -8.35 -17.09
C ASP A 222 3.33 -8.71 -15.63
N LEU A 223 4.36 -8.77 -14.77
CA LEU A 223 4.14 -8.96 -13.34
C LEU A 223 3.40 -7.74 -12.76
N LEU A 224 3.84 -6.53 -13.09
CA LEU A 224 3.17 -5.29 -12.68
C LEU A 224 1.72 -5.24 -13.20
N ILE A 225 1.45 -5.65 -14.44
CA ILE A 225 0.08 -5.75 -14.99
C ILE A 225 -0.77 -6.66 -14.12
N ARG A 226 -0.30 -7.87 -13.82
CA ARG A 226 -1.05 -8.83 -12.99
C ARG A 226 -1.33 -8.27 -11.60
N VAL A 227 -0.33 -7.65 -10.98
CA VAL A 227 -0.50 -7.02 -9.66
C VAL A 227 -1.54 -5.92 -9.73
N ILE A 228 -1.49 -5.02 -10.72
CA ILE A 228 -2.49 -3.94 -10.86
C ILE A 228 -3.89 -4.53 -11.05
N GLU A 229 -4.04 -5.54 -11.91
CA GLU A 229 -5.34 -6.19 -12.13
C GLU A 229 -5.89 -6.86 -10.88
N GLU A 230 -5.03 -7.46 -10.05
CA GLU A 230 -5.41 -8.01 -8.75
C GLU A 230 -5.78 -6.91 -7.76
N SER A 231 -4.98 -5.84 -7.64
CA SER A 231 -5.28 -4.68 -6.81
C SER A 231 -6.61 -4.02 -7.17
N LEU A 232 -6.93 -3.88 -8.46
CA LEU A 232 -8.23 -3.38 -8.92
C LEU A 232 -9.37 -4.28 -8.46
N LYS A 233 -9.23 -5.61 -8.55
CA LYS A 233 -10.26 -6.56 -8.09
C LYS A 233 -10.47 -6.49 -6.58
N ARG A 234 -9.40 -6.28 -5.81
CA ARG A 234 -9.43 -6.10 -4.34
C ARG A 234 -10.21 -4.85 -3.96
N LEU A 235 -9.96 -3.74 -4.67
CA LEU A 235 -10.70 -2.48 -4.53
C LEU A 235 -12.13 -2.52 -5.14
N GLY A 236 -12.70 -3.70 -5.37
CA GLY A 236 -14.06 -3.87 -5.87
C GLY A 236 -14.26 -3.58 -7.36
N ILE A 237 -13.21 -3.23 -8.10
CA ILE A 237 -13.27 -2.93 -9.53
C ILE A 237 -13.14 -4.23 -10.34
N ARG A 238 -14.30 -4.83 -10.66
CA ARG A 238 -14.38 -6.13 -11.34
C ARG A 238 -14.93 -6.04 -12.75
N ASP A 239 -14.64 -7.10 -13.52
CA ASP A 239 -15.10 -7.30 -14.90
C ASP A 239 -14.65 -6.17 -15.84
N LEU A 240 -13.35 -5.85 -15.78
CA LEU A 240 -12.70 -4.91 -16.69
C LEU A 240 -12.06 -5.68 -17.85
N ASP A 241 -12.31 -5.23 -19.08
CA ASP A 241 -11.65 -5.77 -20.28
C ASP A 241 -10.29 -5.11 -20.46
N ASN A 242 -9.20 -5.84 -20.19
CA ASN A 242 -7.80 -5.41 -20.35
C ASN A 242 -7.52 -4.01 -19.77
N PRO A 243 -7.72 -3.80 -18.47
CA PRO A 243 -7.61 -2.47 -17.86
C PRO A 243 -6.18 -1.95 -17.84
N CYS A 244 -5.18 -2.82 -18.02
CA CYS A 244 -3.78 -2.50 -17.90
C CYS A 244 -3.05 -2.77 -19.23
N GLN A 245 -2.20 -1.84 -19.65
CA GLN A 245 -1.32 -2.02 -20.80
C GLN A 245 0.04 -1.40 -20.52
N HIS A 246 1.11 -2.14 -20.83
CA HIS A 246 2.45 -1.57 -20.89
C HIS A 246 2.76 -1.14 -22.34
N ARG A 247 2.89 0.17 -22.58
CA ARG A 247 3.22 0.74 -23.89
C ARG A 247 4.49 1.54 -23.81
N PHE A 248 5.49 1.10 -24.57
CA PHE A 248 6.83 1.68 -24.54
C PHE A 248 7.36 1.74 -23.11
N LEU A 249 7.42 2.95 -22.53
CA LEU A 249 7.95 3.25 -21.21
C LEU A 249 6.84 3.49 -20.15
N THR A 250 5.57 3.26 -20.51
CA THR A 250 4.40 3.64 -19.71
C THR A 250 3.56 2.44 -19.33
N MET A 251 3.23 2.33 -18.05
CA MET A 251 2.11 1.53 -17.60
C MET A 251 0.84 2.37 -17.63
N ILE A 252 -0.19 1.94 -18.37
CA ILE A 252 -1.46 2.65 -18.50
C ILE A 252 -2.55 1.82 -17.84
N ILE A 253 -3.31 2.44 -16.94
CA ILE A 253 -4.47 1.86 -16.28
C ILE A 253 -5.70 2.62 -16.75
N SER A 254 -6.72 1.91 -17.24
CA SER A 254 -7.95 2.48 -17.78
C SER A 254 -9.16 1.94 -17.04
N ILE A 255 -9.91 2.83 -16.39
CA ILE A 255 -11.05 2.47 -15.55
C ILE A 255 -12.28 3.27 -16.00
N PRO A 256 -13.38 2.61 -16.41
CA PRO A 256 -14.63 3.28 -16.71
C PRO A 256 -15.18 4.04 -15.49
N GLU A 257 -15.63 5.28 -15.66
CA GLU A 257 -16.13 6.13 -14.58
C GLU A 257 -17.26 5.47 -13.77
N ASN A 258 -18.14 4.73 -14.45
CA ASN A 258 -19.25 4.01 -13.79
C ASN A 258 -18.83 2.79 -12.96
N LYS A 259 -17.55 2.41 -13.02
CA LYS A 259 -16.95 1.34 -12.21
C LYS A 259 -16.20 1.89 -11.00
N LEU A 260 -15.92 3.19 -10.97
CA LEU A 260 -15.23 3.82 -9.85
C LEU A 260 -16.09 3.77 -8.58
N PRO A 261 -15.46 3.69 -7.40
CA PRO A 261 -16.16 3.70 -6.14
C PRO A 261 -16.77 5.08 -5.85
N SER A 262 -17.69 5.16 -4.89
CA SER A 262 -18.44 6.38 -4.60
C SER A 262 -17.64 7.48 -3.88
N TYR A 263 -16.44 7.17 -3.41
CA TYR A 263 -15.54 8.13 -2.75
C TYR A 263 -14.65 8.86 -3.76
N SER A 264 -13.87 9.83 -3.27
CA SER A 264 -13.02 10.70 -4.12
C SER A 264 -12.06 9.90 -5.00
N VAL A 265 -11.89 10.34 -6.25
CA VAL A 265 -10.95 9.74 -7.21
C VAL A 265 -9.52 9.78 -6.70
N ASN A 266 -9.12 10.85 -6.01
CA ASN A 266 -7.78 10.94 -5.42
C ASN A 266 -7.58 9.85 -4.37
N VAL A 267 -8.56 9.64 -3.49
CA VAL A 267 -8.53 8.59 -2.45
C VAL A 267 -8.45 7.20 -3.10
N PHE A 268 -9.20 6.97 -4.17
CA PHE A 268 -9.13 5.72 -4.92
C PHE A 268 -7.75 5.49 -5.55
N ILE A 269 -7.15 6.52 -6.15
CA ILE A 269 -5.83 6.39 -6.75
C ILE A 269 -4.77 6.14 -5.67
N ASP A 270 -4.83 6.84 -4.54
CA ASP A 270 -3.90 6.63 -3.43
C ASP A 270 -3.98 5.20 -2.88
N GLN A 271 -5.20 4.67 -2.71
CA GLN A 271 -5.43 3.27 -2.34
C GLN A 271 -4.89 2.29 -3.39
N LEU A 272 -5.14 2.54 -4.67
CA LEU A 272 -4.65 1.71 -5.76
C LEU A 272 -3.11 1.68 -5.78
N MET A 273 -2.46 2.83 -5.65
CA MET A 273 -0.99 2.91 -5.60
C MET A 273 -0.42 2.22 -4.37
N PHE A 274 -1.10 2.34 -3.22
CA PHE A 274 -0.73 1.62 -2.01
C PHE A 274 -0.81 0.10 -2.22
N GLU A 275 -1.95 -0.41 -2.69
CA GLU A 275 -2.17 -1.84 -2.97
C GLU A 275 -1.12 -2.43 -3.92
N ILE A 276 -0.81 -1.72 -5.01
CA ILE A 276 0.20 -2.15 -5.98
C ILE A 276 1.57 -2.28 -5.32
N ARG A 277 1.98 -1.27 -4.53
CA ARG A 277 3.27 -1.29 -3.82
C ARG A 277 3.34 -2.45 -2.83
N GLN A 278 2.29 -2.68 -2.04
CA GLN A 278 2.28 -3.77 -1.06
C GLN A 278 2.32 -5.14 -1.72
N ALA A 279 1.53 -5.35 -2.76
CA ALA A 279 1.50 -6.62 -3.48
C ALA A 279 2.85 -6.94 -4.15
N LEU A 280 3.61 -5.94 -4.59
CA LEU A 280 4.96 -6.14 -5.13
C LEU A 280 6.02 -6.36 -4.05
N ILE A 281 5.89 -5.71 -2.89
CA ILE A 281 6.80 -5.95 -1.76
C ILE A 281 6.77 -7.43 -1.35
N VAL A 282 5.59 -8.06 -1.32
CA VAL A 282 5.42 -9.50 -1.03
C VAL A 282 6.14 -10.37 -2.06
N GLN A 283 6.29 -9.88 -3.30
CA GLN A 283 7.03 -10.56 -4.36
C GLN A 283 8.52 -10.19 -4.39
N GLY A 284 9.01 -9.48 -3.37
CA GLY A 284 10.39 -9.06 -3.25
C GLY A 284 10.76 -7.87 -4.12
N PHE A 285 9.79 -7.08 -4.59
CA PHE A 285 10.02 -5.90 -5.41
C PHE A 285 9.58 -4.63 -4.72
N GLU A 286 10.53 -3.73 -4.54
CA GLU A 286 10.30 -2.35 -4.17
C GLU A 286 9.89 -1.55 -5.41
N LEU A 287 8.91 -0.65 -5.29
CA LEU A 287 8.39 0.13 -6.41
C LEU A 287 8.33 1.63 -6.09
N SER A 288 9.07 2.42 -6.85
CA SER A 288 8.97 3.88 -6.90
C SER A 288 8.10 4.28 -8.08
N ILE A 289 7.07 5.10 -7.84
CA ILE A 289 6.02 5.42 -8.83
C ILE A 289 5.92 6.93 -9.00
N GLN A 290 5.90 7.39 -10.25
CA GLN A 290 5.31 8.68 -10.61
C GLN A 290 4.11 8.40 -11.51
N TYR A 291 2.97 9.03 -11.24
CA TYR A 291 1.78 8.86 -12.06
C TYR A 291 1.11 10.19 -12.38
N THR A 292 0.39 10.19 -13.49
CA THR A 292 -0.56 11.24 -13.89
C THR A 292 -1.92 10.60 -14.08
N PHE A 293 -2.99 11.35 -13.85
CA PHE A 293 -4.34 10.86 -14.09
C PHE A 293 -5.26 11.93 -14.66
N GLU A 294 -6.16 11.53 -15.55
CA GLU A 294 -7.18 12.41 -16.11
C GLU A 294 -8.44 11.63 -16.48
N PHE A 295 -9.57 12.34 -16.55
CA PHE A 295 -10.78 11.80 -17.17
C PHE A 295 -10.78 12.11 -18.66
N LYS A 296 -10.67 11.06 -19.49
CA LYS A 296 -10.86 11.15 -20.93
C LYS A 296 -12.36 11.18 -21.24
N PRO A 297 -12.88 12.27 -21.84
CA PRO A 297 -14.30 12.38 -22.13
C PRO A 297 -14.72 11.41 -23.24
N TYR A 298 -15.88 10.79 -23.05
CA TYR A 298 -16.53 10.03 -24.11
C TYR A 298 -17.05 10.97 -25.22
N THR A 299 -16.59 10.80 -26.46
CA THR A 299 -17.08 11.56 -27.62
C THR A 299 -18.20 10.81 -28.34
N VAL A 300 -19.43 11.32 -28.23
CA VAL A 300 -20.61 10.79 -28.95
C VAL A 300 -20.94 11.71 -30.11
N SER A 301 -20.83 11.19 -31.33
CA SER A 301 -21.62 11.72 -32.44
C SER A 301 -23.07 11.28 -32.27
N GLY A 302 -23.89 12.16 -31.69
CA GLY A 302 -25.32 12.36 -31.93
C GLY A 302 -26.30 11.18 -31.80
N GLY A 303 -27.28 11.34 -30.89
CA GLY A 303 -28.54 10.60 -30.95
C GLY A 303 -29.40 10.78 -29.70
N SER A 304 -30.32 11.75 -29.73
CA SER A 304 -31.34 11.89 -28.68
C SER A 304 -32.42 10.82 -28.79
N SER A 305 -32.89 10.29 -27.66
CA SER A 305 -34.31 9.92 -27.53
C SER A 305 -34.76 9.90 -26.07
N THR A 306 -35.89 10.56 -25.86
CA THR A 306 -36.73 10.70 -24.66
C THR A 306 -37.57 9.47 -24.33
N GLY A 307 -37.96 9.36 -23.04
CA GLY A 307 -39.14 8.64 -22.54
C GLY A 307 -38.81 7.64 -21.42
N GLU A 308 -39.61 7.37 -20.40
CA GLU A 308 -40.81 7.99 -19.82
C GLU A 308 -41.04 7.32 -18.45
N SER A 309 -41.88 7.92 -17.61
CA SER A 309 -42.21 7.60 -16.21
C SER A 309 -43.13 6.39 -15.96
N GLY A 310 -43.11 5.88 -14.72
CA GLY A 310 -44.20 5.12 -14.05
C GLY A 310 -43.65 4.09 -13.05
N GLY A 311 -44.16 3.82 -11.85
CA GLY A 311 -45.36 4.18 -11.10
C GLY A 311 -45.37 3.36 -9.79
N THR A 312 -46.08 3.85 -8.79
CA THR A 312 -46.17 3.41 -7.38
C THR A 312 -46.86 2.06 -7.10
N GLY A 313 -46.52 1.43 -5.95
CA GLY A 313 -47.53 0.95 -4.98
C GLY A 313 -47.44 -0.50 -4.46
N GLY A 314 -47.63 -0.69 -3.14
CA GLY A 314 -48.26 -1.90 -2.57
C GLY A 314 -47.61 -2.52 -1.33
N SER A 315 -48.31 -2.45 -0.18
CA SER A 315 -47.95 -3.02 1.13
C SER A 315 -48.98 -4.10 1.56
N SER A 316 -48.54 -5.14 2.29
CA SER A 316 -49.24 -6.01 3.27
C SER A 316 -48.52 -7.38 3.28
N GLY A 317 -48.23 -8.13 4.35
CA GLY A 317 -48.64 -8.14 5.76
C GLY A 317 -48.92 -9.61 6.17
N GLY A 318 -48.24 -10.16 7.20
CA GLY A 318 -48.81 -11.26 8.02
C GLY A 318 -47.93 -12.45 8.47
N ARG A 319 -47.63 -12.45 9.79
CA ARG A 319 -47.64 -13.55 10.79
C ARG A 319 -46.56 -14.67 10.80
N GLY A 320 -45.59 -14.55 11.72
CA GLY A 320 -45.63 -15.11 13.09
C GLY A 320 -45.27 -16.60 13.34
N SER A 321 -44.20 -16.85 14.11
CA SER A 321 -44.09 -18.03 15.00
C SER A 321 -43.37 -17.64 16.30
N GLY A 322 -43.97 -17.99 17.44
CA GLY A 322 -43.48 -17.63 18.77
C GLY A 322 -42.43 -18.59 19.33
N ALA A 323 -41.47 -18.02 20.07
CA ALA A 323 -40.71 -18.70 21.09
C ALA A 323 -40.77 -17.86 22.38
N SER A 324 -40.96 -18.52 23.51
CA SER A 324 -41.20 -17.93 24.82
C SER A 324 -39.93 -17.26 25.35
N THR A 325 -39.84 -15.93 25.27
CA THR A 325 -38.72 -15.15 25.81
C THR A 325 -38.84 -14.91 27.33
N PRO A 326 -37.73 -14.91 28.07
CA PRO A 326 -37.67 -14.50 29.47
C PRO A 326 -38.12 -13.04 29.63
N THR A 327 -38.80 -12.74 30.72
CA THR A 327 -39.45 -11.44 30.91
C THR A 327 -38.48 -10.40 31.50
N GLN A 328 -38.05 -9.45 30.68
CA GLN A 328 -37.06 -8.42 31.04
C GLN A 328 -37.71 -7.18 31.73
N PRO A 329 -36.99 -6.46 32.61
CA PRO A 329 -37.46 -5.18 33.17
C PRO A 329 -37.38 -4.04 32.13
N SER A 330 -38.20 -3.00 32.30
CA SER A 330 -38.31 -1.88 31.34
C SER A 330 -37.21 -0.81 31.47
N SER A 331 -36.37 -0.88 32.50
CA SER A 331 -35.23 0.03 32.71
C SER A 331 -34.21 -0.61 33.63
N PHE A 332 -32.92 -0.32 33.41
CA PHE A 332 -31.81 -0.86 34.18
C PHE A 332 -31.12 0.23 35.00
N LYS A 333 -30.53 -0.16 36.14
CA LYS A 333 -29.64 0.72 36.93
C LYS A 333 -28.18 0.46 36.60
N GLU A 334 -27.85 -0.79 36.29
CA GLU A 334 -26.55 -1.25 35.85
C GLU A 334 -26.74 -2.35 34.79
N PRO A 335 -25.74 -2.61 33.94
CA PRO A 335 -25.77 -3.74 33.03
C PRO A 335 -25.85 -5.10 33.74
N LEU A 336 -26.48 -6.07 33.08
CA LEU A 336 -26.55 -7.45 33.55
C LEU A 336 -25.21 -8.15 33.31
N LYS A 337 -24.80 -8.99 34.27
CA LYS A 337 -23.58 -9.79 34.12
C LYS A 337 -23.75 -10.83 33.02
N ASP A 338 -22.84 -10.81 32.05
CA ASP A 338 -22.71 -11.83 31.01
C ASP A 338 -21.60 -12.83 31.40
N ASN A 339 -21.90 -14.12 31.31
CA ASN A 339 -20.93 -15.20 31.54
C ASN A 339 -20.89 -16.17 30.34
N SER A 340 -21.44 -15.78 29.19
CA SER A 340 -21.44 -16.60 27.98
C SER A 340 -20.02 -16.93 27.54
N ALA A 341 -19.85 -18.12 26.97
CA ALA A 341 -18.55 -18.57 26.44
C ALA A 341 -18.03 -17.61 25.36
N MET A 342 -18.94 -17.13 24.51
CA MET A 342 -18.68 -16.18 23.45
C MET A 342 -18.09 -14.86 23.98
N SER A 343 -18.71 -14.23 24.98
CA SER A 343 -18.19 -12.95 25.52
C SER A 343 -16.86 -13.13 26.23
N LYS A 344 -16.58 -14.30 26.81
CA LYS A 344 -15.26 -14.63 27.37
C LYS A 344 -14.19 -14.84 26.29
N GLN A 345 -14.56 -15.47 25.18
CA GLN A 345 -13.67 -15.64 24.03
C GLN A 345 -13.30 -14.28 23.44
N ILE A 346 -14.29 -13.42 23.17
CA ILE A 346 -14.07 -12.04 22.71
C ILE A 346 -13.18 -11.26 23.70
N GLN A 347 -13.42 -11.42 25.01
CA GLN A 347 -12.61 -10.79 26.04
C GLN A 347 -11.13 -11.23 25.98
N GLN A 348 -10.86 -12.49 25.64
CA GLN A 348 -9.51 -12.99 25.50
C GLN A 348 -8.86 -12.50 24.19
N GLU A 349 -9.49 -12.74 23.05
CA GLU A 349 -8.92 -12.46 21.74
C GLU A 349 -8.69 -10.96 21.50
N SER A 350 -9.60 -10.10 21.98
CA SER A 350 -9.41 -8.64 21.88
C SER A 350 -8.18 -8.14 22.66
N VAL A 351 -7.80 -8.80 23.76
CA VAL A 351 -6.57 -8.49 24.49
C VAL A 351 -5.35 -9.01 23.74
N GLU A 352 -5.40 -10.23 23.20
CA GLU A 352 -4.30 -10.80 22.40
C GLU A 352 -3.99 -9.92 21.19
N LEU A 353 -5.02 -9.40 20.50
CA LEU A 353 -4.85 -8.44 19.41
C LEU A 353 -4.19 -7.15 19.88
N TRP A 354 -4.64 -6.58 21.00
CA TRP A 354 -4.02 -5.38 21.57
C TRP A 354 -2.57 -5.62 22.01
N GLU A 355 -2.26 -6.78 22.59
CA GLU A 355 -0.90 -7.15 22.98
C GLU A 355 0.02 -7.28 21.76
N SER A 356 -0.48 -7.88 20.67
CA SER A 356 0.23 -7.93 19.39
C SER A 356 0.51 -6.52 18.87
N LEU A 357 -0.51 -5.66 18.81
CA LEU A 357 -0.41 -4.30 18.33
C LEU A 357 0.57 -3.45 19.17
N SER A 358 0.47 -3.52 20.49
CA SER A 358 1.31 -2.75 21.41
C SER A 358 2.78 -3.20 21.43
N SER A 359 3.08 -4.39 20.90
CA SER A 359 4.44 -4.92 20.81
C SER A 359 5.22 -4.48 19.57
N ILE A 360 4.55 -3.84 18.60
CA ILE A 360 5.14 -3.42 17.33
C ILE A 360 6.21 -2.35 17.57
N LYS A 361 7.35 -2.53 16.91
CA LYS A 361 8.52 -1.67 16.98
C LYS A 361 8.72 -0.93 15.67
N ASP A 362 9.42 0.20 15.74
CA ASP A 362 9.86 0.91 14.55
C ASP A 362 10.71 -0.05 13.71
N THR A 363 10.40 -0.14 12.43
CA THR A 363 11.08 -1.04 11.51
C THR A 363 11.07 -0.45 10.10
N THR A 364 11.91 -0.99 9.26
CA THR A 364 11.95 -0.63 7.85
C THR A 364 11.80 -1.92 7.05
N LEU A 365 10.85 -1.94 6.11
CA LEU A 365 10.73 -3.00 5.11
C LEU A 365 10.86 -2.34 3.73
N GLY A 366 12.01 -2.51 3.09
CA GLY A 366 12.39 -1.76 1.88
C GLY A 366 12.74 -0.30 2.20
N ILE A 367 12.11 0.65 1.49
CA ILE A 367 12.14 2.10 1.72
C ILE A 367 11.06 2.54 2.71
N ASN A 368 10.05 1.70 2.96
CA ASN A 368 8.94 2.05 3.83
C ASN A 368 9.40 1.97 5.28
N THR A 369 9.28 3.09 5.98
CA THR A 369 9.50 3.16 7.42
C THR A 369 8.16 3.01 8.13
N TYR A 370 8.11 2.07 9.05
CA TYR A 370 6.96 1.76 9.88
C TYR A 370 7.25 2.18 11.30
N ILE A 371 6.22 2.61 12.00
CA ILE A 371 6.34 3.14 13.35
C ILE A 371 6.05 2.07 14.40
N SER A 372 6.53 2.29 15.61
CA SER A 372 6.12 1.55 16.79
C SER A 372 4.79 2.08 17.32
N PHE A 373 4.11 1.26 18.10
CA PHE A 373 2.92 1.73 18.81
C PHE A 373 3.25 2.86 19.80
N LYS A 374 4.47 2.83 20.36
CA LYS A 374 4.98 3.90 21.21
C LYS A 374 5.10 5.22 20.44
N THR A 375 5.60 5.19 19.21
CA THR A 375 5.73 6.37 18.35
C THR A 375 4.36 7.00 18.10
N TYR A 376 3.33 6.20 17.80
CA TYR A 376 1.94 6.68 17.71
C TYR A 376 1.47 7.38 19.00
N LEU A 377 1.67 6.75 20.17
CA LEU A 377 1.28 7.35 21.45
C LEU A 377 2.06 8.65 21.76
N ASP A 378 3.34 8.70 21.38
CA ASP A 378 4.19 9.88 21.55
C ASP A 378 3.69 11.03 20.64
N GLU A 379 3.18 10.76 19.42
CA GLU A 379 2.54 11.78 18.57
C GLU A 379 1.22 12.29 19.16
N VAL A 380 0.31 11.40 19.59
CA VAL A 380 -0.96 11.78 20.25
C VAL A 380 -0.70 12.67 21.48
N ALA A 381 0.37 12.39 22.22
CA ALA A 381 0.72 13.18 23.41
C ALA A 381 1.23 14.60 23.08
N LYS A 382 1.71 14.86 21.86
CA LYS A 382 2.15 16.20 21.44
C LYS A 382 0.96 17.11 21.20
N ASP A 383 -0.09 16.62 20.55
CA ASP A 383 -1.33 17.36 20.34
C ASP A 383 -2.58 16.52 20.67
N PRO A 384 -2.93 16.34 21.95
CA PRO A 384 -4.05 15.49 22.34
C PRO A 384 -5.43 16.06 21.95
N LYS A 385 -5.47 17.28 21.40
CA LYS A 385 -6.70 17.94 20.94
C LYS A 385 -7.04 17.64 19.48
N ASP A 386 -6.10 17.05 18.75
CA ASP A 386 -6.28 16.64 17.37
C ASP A 386 -6.49 15.12 17.29
N GLU A 387 -7.25 14.70 16.29
CA GLU A 387 -7.43 13.30 15.96
C GLU A 387 -6.19 12.77 15.25
N HIS A 388 -5.67 11.63 15.70
CA HIS A 388 -4.56 10.92 15.09
C HIS A 388 -4.98 9.48 14.83
N ALA A 389 -4.47 8.88 13.74
CA ALA A 389 -4.65 7.46 13.49
C ALA A 389 -3.39 6.79 12.96
N THR A 390 -3.36 5.46 13.06
CA THR A 390 -2.41 4.58 12.36
C THR A 390 -3.13 3.28 12.00
N LEU A 391 -2.62 2.58 11.00
CA LEU A 391 -3.15 1.28 10.56
C LEU A 391 -2.19 0.17 10.95
N LEU A 392 -2.73 -0.91 11.49
CA LEU A 392 -2.06 -2.19 11.62
C LEU A 392 -2.16 -2.93 10.29
N ILE A 393 -1.01 -3.18 9.70
CA ILE A 393 -0.85 -4.02 8.52
C ILE A 393 -0.37 -5.41 8.97
N ASP A 394 -1.04 -6.45 8.50
CA ASP A 394 -0.68 -7.86 8.68
C ASP A 394 -0.37 -8.46 7.30
N TYR A 395 0.91 -8.62 6.99
CA TYR A 395 1.34 -9.27 5.76
C TYR A 395 1.14 -10.78 5.91
N GLU A 396 0.36 -11.38 5.02
CA GLU A 396 0.19 -12.84 4.92
C GLU A 396 1.45 -13.53 4.35
N ASP A 397 2.64 -13.18 4.83
CA ASP A 397 3.86 -13.93 4.58
C ASP A 397 3.95 -15.16 5.52
N GLU A 398 4.96 -16.02 5.36
CA GLU A 398 5.11 -17.23 6.20
C GLU A 398 5.22 -16.90 7.70
N ASP A 399 5.61 -15.67 8.04
CA ASP A 399 5.88 -15.21 9.41
C ASP A 399 4.76 -14.31 9.99
N HIS A 400 3.71 -13.99 9.23
CA HIS A 400 2.68 -13.01 9.59
C HIS A 400 3.28 -11.67 10.07
N THR A 401 4.10 -11.04 9.24
CA THR A 401 4.75 -9.78 9.58
C THR A 401 3.73 -8.67 9.83
N ARG A 402 3.68 -8.17 11.07
CA ARG A 402 2.81 -7.07 11.50
C ARG A 402 3.56 -5.76 11.69
N VAL A 403 3.08 -4.68 11.08
CA VAL A 403 3.67 -3.33 11.15
C VAL A 403 2.61 -2.24 11.32
N LEU A 404 3.00 -1.06 11.82
CA LEU A 404 2.14 0.11 11.88
C LEU A 404 2.58 1.16 10.87
N THR A 405 1.62 1.70 10.13
CA THR A 405 1.86 2.79 9.18
C THR A 405 2.25 4.08 9.90
N GLU A 406 2.69 5.08 9.15
CA GLU A 406 2.81 6.44 9.64
C GLU A 406 1.53 6.95 10.35
N VAL A 407 1.69 8.00 11.15
CA VAL A 407 0.58 8.63 11.86
C VAL A 407 -0.15 9.57 10.90
N PHE A 408 -1.42 9.30 10.68
CA PHE A 408 -2.33 10.21 9.99
C PHE A 408 -2.84 11.24 10.97
N HIS A 409 -2.86 12.51 10.55
CA HIS A 409 -3.38 13.62 11.34
C HIS A 409 -4.73 14.07 10.78
N GLY A 410 -5.71 14.29 11.66
CA GLY A 410 -7.01 14.85 11.31
C GLY A 410 -6.88 16.27 10.76
N THR A 411 -7.78 16.63 9.84
CA THR A 411 -7.90 18.02 9.31
C THR A 411 -8.69 18.92 10.26
N GLU A 412 -8.95 20.20 9.92
CA GLU A 412 -9.66 21.18 10.78
C GLU A 412 -11.03 20.69 11.33
N ASP A 413 -11.65 19.67 10.70
CA ASP A 413 -12.90 19.03 11.12
C ASP A 413 -12.71 17.70 11.89
N ASN A 414 -11.48 17.36 12.30
CA ASN A 414 -11.08 16.07 12.88
C ASN A 414 -11.32 14.83 11.99
N VAL A 415 -11.65 15.01 10.71
CA VAL A 415 -11.79 13.89 9.79
C VAL A 415 -10.42 13.31 9.47
N ILE A 416 -10.23 12.04 9.79
CA ILE A 416 -9.05 11.25 9.40
C ILE A 416 -9.33 10.55 8.06
N GLN A 417 -8.46 10.80 7.08
CA GLN A 417 -8.43 10.00 5.85
C GLN A 417 -7.39 8.91 6.01
N THR A 418 -7.85 7.66 6.09
CA THR A 418 -7.00 6.47 6.01
C THR A 418 -7.30 5.72 4.71
N TYR A 419 -6.37 4.89 4.24
CA TYR A 419 -6.58 4.04 3.07
C TYR A 419 -7.00 2.63 3.49
N SER A 420 -7.79 1.96 2.65
CA SER A 420 -8.12 0.53 2.78
C SER A 420 -7.15 -0.31 1.94
N SER A 421 -6.79 -1.48 2.46
CA SER A 421 -5.94 -2.46 1.79
C SER A 421 -6.19 -3.87 2.35
N ASN A 422 -6.04 -4.91 1.52
CA ASN A 422 -6.21 -6.32 1.90
C ASN A 422 -5.36 -6.79 3.08
N TYR A 423 -4.35 -6.01 3.45
CA TYR A 423 -3.43 -6.26 4.55
C TYR A 423 -3.80 -5.49 5.82
N VAL A 424 -4.81 -4.61 5.81
CA VAL A 424 -5.22 -3.86 7.00
C VAL A 424 -5.94 -4.82 7.96
N ALA A 425 -5.32 -5.09 9.10
CA ALA A 425 -5.87 -5.93 10.16
C ALA A 425 -6.55 -5.10 11.26
N ALA A 426 -6.15 -3.85 11.48
CA ALA A 426 -6.83 -2.96 12.42
C ALA A 426 -6.54 -1.48 12.15
N GLN A 427 -7.38 -0.61 12.67
CA GLN A 427 -7.08 0.82 12.81
C GLN A 427 -6.97 1.17 14.30
N VAL A 428 -6.09 2.11 14.64
CA VAL A 428 -6.07 2.76 15.94
C VAL A 428 -6.16 4.26 15.75
N HIS A 429 -7.07 4.91 16.47
CA HIS A 429 -7.16 6.37 16.53
C HIS A 429 -7.48 6.86 17.94
N ASN A 430 -7.37 8.16 18.20
CA ASN A 430 -7.80 8.78 19.46
C ASN A 430 -9.00 9.71 19.22
N HIS A 431 -9.90 9.84 20.20
CA HIS A 431 -10.86 10.94 20.19
C HIS A 431 -10.38 12.06 21.11
N PRO A 432 -10.25 13.32 20.64
CA PRO A 432 -9.82 14.45 21.47
C PRO A 432 -10.64 14.67 22.74
N ASN A 433 -11.91 14.26 22.73
CA ASN A 433 -12.84 14.38 23.85
C ASN A 433 -12.87 13.13 24.75
N GLY A 434 -12.01 12.14 24.52
CA GLY A 434 -11.95 10.88 25.28
C GLY A 434 -13.21 10.02 25.17
N SER A 435 -14.06 10.25 24.17
CA SER A 435 -15.30 9.48 24.00
C SER A 435 -15.02 8.04 23.53
N PRO A 436 -15.93 7.09 23.83
CA PRO A 436 -15.94 5.78 23.18
C PRO A 436 -16.11 5.90 21.65
N PRO A 437 -16.04 4.76 20.92
CA PRO A 437 -16.32 4.74 19.49
C PRO A 437 -17.68 5.36 19.17
N SER A 438 -17.73 6.04 18.03
CA SER A 438 -18.87 6.74 17.46
C SER A 438 -19.63 5.86 16.47
N ALA A 439 -20.74 6.39 15.93
CA ALA A 439 -21.48 5.72 14.87
C ALA A 439 -20.69 5.70 13.54
N GLN A 440 -19.85 6.72 13.30
CA GLN A 440 -18.93 6.76 12.17
C GLN A 440 -17.86 5.67 12.27
N ASP A 441 -17.30 5.42 13.45
CA ASP A 441 -16.33 4.33 13.67
C ASP A 441 -16.97 2.96 13.41
N LEU A 442 -18.25 2.79 13.77
CA LEU A 442 -19.00 1.57 13.49
C LEU A 442 -19.25 1.38 11.98
N LEU A 443 -19.60 2.44 11.26
CA LEU A 443 -19.73 2.40 9.80
C LEU A 443 -18.39 2.03 9.15
N PHE A 444 -17.29 2.68 9.57
CA PHE A 444 -15.95 2.39 9.08
C PHE A 444 -15.55 0.93 9.35
N THR A 445 -15.75 0.44 10.57
CA THR A 445 -15.47 -0.96 10.93
C THR A 445 -16.25 -1.93 10.05
N ALA A 446 -17.53 -1.65 9.80
CA ALA A 446 -18.37 -2.48 8.95
C ALA A 446 -17.94 -2.43 7.46
N GLU A 447 -17.45 -1.27 6.99
CA GLU A 447 -16.86 -1.11 5.66
C GLU A 447 -15.58 -1.92 5.52
N MET A 448 -14.66 -1.82 6.49
CA MET A 448 -13.41 -2.56 6.49
C MET A 448 -13.64 -4.07 6.59
N MET A 449 -14.58 -4.55 7.42
CA MET A 449 -14.96 -5.97 7.42
C MET A 449 -15.57 -6.44 6.08
N ARG A 450 -16.13 -5.54 5.27
CA ARG A 450 -16.69 -5.85 3.95
C ARG A 450 -15.60 -5.90 2.88
N GLU A 451 -14.66 -4.96 2.94
CA GLU A 451 -13.59 -4.79 1.95
C GLU A 451 -12.41 -5.73 2.23
N GLU A 452 -12.07 -5.90 3.50
CA GLU A 452 -10.89 -6.61 3.98
C GLU A 452 -11.24 -7.91 4.67
N ASN A 453 -10.71 -9.01 4.12
CA ASN A 453 -10.97 -10.34 4.66
C ASN A 453 -10.39 -10.54 6.08
N ASN A 454 -9.36 -9.75 6.45
CA ASN A 454 -8.60 -9.92 7.68
C ASN A 454 -8.82 -8.82 8.72
N TYR A 455 -9.78 -7.90 8.51
CA TYR A 455 -9.99 -6.82 9.47
C TYR A 455 -10.53 -7.34 10.80
N GLN A 456 -9.81 -7.03 11.89
CA GLN A 456 -10.03 -7.58 13.22
C GLN A 456 -10.62 -6.55 14.19
N ALA A 457 -10.23 -5.28 14.12
CA ALA A 457 -10.76 -4.26 15.02
C ALA A 457 -10.50 -2.81 14.60
N THR A 458 -11.37 -1.92 15.06
CA THR A 458 -11.07 -0.48 15.16
C THR A 458 -10.89 -0.12 16.64
N PHE A 459 -9.75 0.45 17.00
CA PHE A 459 -9.41 0.84 18.37
C PHE A 459 -9.53 2.35 18.56
N VAL A 460 -10.17 2.77 19.65
CA VAL A 460 -10.21 4.16 20.10
C VAL A 460 -9.42 4.30 21.40
N TYR A 461 -8.29 4.99 21.34
CA TYR A 461 -7.45 5.31 22.48
C TYR A 461 -7.99 6.52 23.24
N ASN A 462 -8.22 6.35 24.54
CA ASN A 462 -8.54 7.43 25.45
C ASN A 462 -7.27 7.88 26.18
N HIS A 463 -6.82 9.10 25.89
CA HIS A 463 -5.60 9.67 26.49
C HIS A 463 -5.74 9.93 28.01
N GLU A 464 -6.94 10.26 28.51
CA GLU A 464 -7.15 10.64 29.90
C GLU A 464 -7.02 9.46 30.88
N ASP A 465 -7.67 8.33 30.57
CA ASP A 465 -7.67 7.13 31.43
C ASP A 465 -6.78 5.99 30.88
N LYS A 466 -6.12 6.24 29.74
CA LYS A 466 -5.25 5.32 28.99
C LYS A 466 -5.92 3.99 28.63
N SER A 467 -7.25 3.98 28.55
CA SER A 467 -7.99 2.82 28.09
C SER A 467 -8.11 2.81 26.56
N TYR A 468 -8.40 1.63 26.04
CA TYR A 468 -8.63 1.37 24.64
C TYR A 468 -10.03 0.79 24.52
N TYR A 469 -10.89 1.49 23.82
CA TYR A 469 -12.10 0.87 23.32
C TYR A 469 -11.76 0.13 22.03
N SER A 470 -12.51 -0.93 21.73
CA SER A 470 -12.46 -1.52 20.39
C SER A 470 -13.83 -1.90 19.89
N LEU A 471 -14.01 -1.77 18.58
CA LEU A 471 -15.04 -2.44 17.81
C LEU A 471 -14.41 -3.72 17.26
N TYR A 472 -14.45 -4.80 18.05
CA TYR A 472 -13.81 -6.07 17.74
C TYR A 472 -14.70 -6.93 16.82
N ALA A 473 -14.18 -7.28 15.65
CA ALA A 473 -14.85 -8.09 14.64
C ALA A 473 -14.62 -9.58 14.91
N TYR A 474 -15.57 -10.24 15.57
CA TYR A 474 -15.50 -11.68 15.86
C TYR A 474 -16.23 -12.56 14.83
N GLU A 475 -17.07 -11.97 13.96
CA GLU A 475 -17.62 -12.61 12.76
C GLU A 475 -17.45 -11.66 11.55
N PRO A 476 -16.26 -11.64 10.91
CA PRO A 476 -15.94 -10.72 9.80
C PRO A 476 -16.99 -10.73 8.66
N GLU A 477 -17.53 -11.90 8.32
CA GLU A 477 -18.55 -12.07 7.26
C GLU A 477 -19.83 -11.25 7.48
N ALA A 478 -20.09 -10.81 8.71
CA ALA A 478 -21.28 -10.03 9.03
C ALA A 478 -21.16 -8.53 8.68
N GLY A 479 -19.94 -8.04 8.40
CA GLY A 479 -19.65 -6.63 8.10
C GLY A 479 -20.47 -6.08 6.94
N GLY A 480 -20.62 -6.87 5.86
CA GLY A 480 -21.37 -6.46 4.68
C GLY A 480 -22.83 -6.09 4.96
N ASN A 481 -23.52 -6.87 5.80
CA ASN A 481 -24.92 -6.58 6.16
C ASN A 481 -25.02 -5.31 7.01
N LEU A 482 -24.13 -5.17 7.99
CA LEU A 482 -24.11 -4.01 8.88
C LEU A 482 -23.78 -2.73 8.10
N TYR A 483 -22.81 -2.78 7.19
CA TYR A 483 -22.48 -1.64 6.32
C TYR A 483 -23.68 -1.18 5.49
N GLN A 484 -24.40 -2.11 4.86
CA GLN A 484 -25.55 -1.76 4.01
C GLN A 484 -26.66 -1.08 4.82
N ALA A 485 -26.83 -1.47 6.08
CA ALA A 485 -27.77 -0.83 6.99
C ALA A 485 -27.30 0.57 7.43
N LEU A 486 -25.99 0.77 7.63
CA LEU A 486 -25.43 2.00 8.21
C LEU A 486 -25.08 3.09 7.20
N LYS A 487 -24.74 2.75 5.95
CA LYS A 487 -24.14 3.70 4.97
C LYS A 487 -24.93 4.99 4.69
N ASN A 488 -26.23 5.00 4.96
CA ASN A 488 -27.10 6.17 4.79
C ASN A 488 -27.71 6.69 6.11
N GLU A 489 -27.26 6.14 7.24
CA GLU A 489 -27.80 6.35 8.59
C GLU A 489 -26.85 7.15 9.50
N ILE A 490 -25.70 7.60 8.98
CA ILE A 490 -24.76 8.47 9.71
C ILE A 490 -24.95 9.91 9.25
N ASP A 491 -24.99 10.84 10.20
CA ASP A 491 -25.02 12.27 9.94
C ASP A 491 -23.59 12.74 9.61
N PRO A 492 -23.36 13.33 8.42
CA PRO A 492 -22.02 13.72 7.98
C PRO A 492 -21.43 14.91 8.75
N VAL A 493 -22.24 15.61 9.55
CA VAL A 493 -21.78 16.78 10.35
C VAL A 493 -21.49 16.38 11.78
N THR A 494 -22.33 15.52 12.37
CA THR A 494 -22.16 15.14 13.79
C THR A 494 -21.43 13.82 13.98
N HIS A 495 -21.24 13.02 12.92
CA HIS A 495 -20.67 11.68 12.95
C HIS A 495 -21.43 10.70 13.87
N ASP A 496 -22.67 11.05 14.26
CA ASP A 496 -23.60 10.20 15.02
C ASP A 496 -24.74 9.70 14.10
N PHE A 497 -25.61 8.84 14.61
CA PHE A 497 -26.78 8.36 13.88
C PHE A 497 -27.72 9.50 13.50
N LYS A 498 -28.15 9.50 12.24
CA LYS A 498 -29.02 10.50 11.64
C LYS A 498 -30.37 10.59 12.34
N SER A 499 -30.76 11.80 12.72
CA SER A 499 -32.07 12.05 13.34
C SER A 499 -33.22 11.67 12.40
N GLY A 500 -34.18 10.88 12.89
CA GLY A 500 -35.31 10.36 12.11
C GLY A 500 -35.00 9.14 11.24
N GLY A 501 -33.74 8.70 11.19
CA GLY A 501 -33.30 7.48 10.52
C GLY A 501 -33.87 6.21 11.15
N GLU A 502 -33.60 5.06 10.53
CA GLU A 502 -33.90 3.74 11.10
C GLU A 502 -33.15 3.49 12.41
N CYS A 503 -31.85 3.81 12.48
CA CYS A 503 -31.05 3.68 13.70
C CYS A 503 -31.64 4.53 14.84
N ASP A 504 -31.94 5.81 14.57
CA ASP A 504 -32.56 6.71 15.57
C ASP A 504 -33.93 6.21 16.06
N LYS A 505 -34.75 5.64 15.18
CA LYS A 505 -36.03 5.03 15.58
C LYS A 505 -35.83 3.87 16.57
N ILE A 506 -34.84 3.01 16.33
CA ILE A 506 -34.50 1.91 17.22
C ILE A 506 -34.03 2.45 18.57
N LEU A 507 -33.08 3.40 18.55
CA LEU A 507 -32.51 4.00 19.76
C LEU A 507 -33.57 4.72 20.62
N LYS A 508 -34.56 5.37 20.01
CA LYS A 508 -35.70 5.97 20.72
C LYS A 508 -36.55 4.95 21.47
N THR A 509 -36.64 3.71 21.00
CA THR A 509 -37.33 2.64 21.77
C THR A 509 -36.56 2.24 23.03
N MET A 510 -35.25 2.52 23.09
CA MET A 510 -34.33 2.12 24.15
C MET A 510 -34.00 3.25 25.12
N GLU A 511 -34.34 4.49 24.82
CA GLU A 511 -33.98 5.67 25.62
C GLU A 511 -34.38 5.50 27.10
N SER A 512 -35.58 4.96 27.33
CA SER A 512 -36.07 4.66 28.68
C SER A 512 -35.33 3.51 29.40
N THR A 513 -34.72 2.60 28.62
CA THR A 513 -33.96 1.44 29.12
C THR A 513 -32.63 1.87 29.75
N TYR A 514 -31.95 2.85 29.16
CA TYR A 514 -30.61 3.31 29.55
C TYR A 514 -30.56 4.67 30.26
N LYS A 515 -31.72 5.30 30.53
CA LYS A 515 -31.83 6.64 31.16
C LYS A 515 -31.05 6.87 32.46
N ASN A 516 -30.63 5.82 33.16
CA ASN A 516 -29.89 5.91 34.41
C ASN A 516 -28.37 5.70 34.24
N PHE A 517 -27.90 5.41 33.02
CA PHE A 517 -26.49 5.19 32.73
C PHE A 517 -25.76 6.52 32.53
N SER A 518 -24.44 6.52 32.70
CA SER A 518 -23.60 7.66 32.31
C SER A 518 -23.61 7.83 30.79
N SER A 519 -23.25 9.03 30.32
CA SER A 519 -23.19 9.32 28.87
C SER A 519 -22.30 8.35 28.10
N GLU A 520 -21.13 8.03 28.66
CA GLU A 520 -20.17 7.06 28.09
C GLU A 520 -20.81 5.68 27.92
N ILE A 521 -21.38 5.13 29.00
CA ILE A 521 -22.00 3.80 28.97
C ILE A 521 -23.23 3.78 28.06
N MET A 522 -23.98 4.88 28.01
CA MET A 522 -25.11 5.03 27.10
C MET A 522 -24.66 5.00 25.64
N GLN A 523 -23.58 5.70 25.27
CA GLN A 523 -23.02 5.68 23.91
C GLN A 523 -22.61 4.26 23.50
N ILE A 524 -21.93 3.52 24.38
CA ILE A 524 -21.54 2.12 24.13
C ILE A 524 -22.77 1.24 23.87
N TYR A 525 -23.81 1.34 24.70
CA TYR A 525 -25.00 0.51 24.53
C TYR A 525 -25.88 0.94 23.34
N ARG A 526 -25.81 2.21 22.89
CA ARG A 526 -26.41 2.64 21.62
C ARG A 526 -25.78 1.90 20.44
N LEU A 527 -24.45 1.78 20.40
CA LEU A 527 -23.76 1.00 19.36
C LEU A 527 -24.13 -0.49 19.43
N CYS A 528 -24.05 -1.10 20.61
CA CYS A 528 -24.37 -2.52 20.80
C CYS A 528 -25.80 -2.86 20.35
N ALA A 529 -26.73 -1.94 20.57
CA ALA A 529 -28.12 -2.04 20.16
C ALA A 529 -28.30 -2.08 18.63
N VAL A 530 -27.60 -1.19 17.93
CA VAL A 530 -27.63 -1.12 16.46
C VAL A 530 -26.98 -2.36 15.85
N ILE A 531 -25.85 -2.80 16.41
CA ILE A 531 -25.19 -4.07 16.04
C ILE A 531 -26.16 -5.24 16.20
N GLU A 532 -26.80 -5.39 17.37
CA GLU A 532 -27.74 -6.50 17.62
C GLU A 532 -28.94 -6.50 16.67
N GLU A 533 -29.35 -5.34 16.14
CA GLU A 533 -30.47 -5.24 15.20
C GLU A 533 -30.11 -5.55 13.74
N PHE A 534 -28.98 -5.02 13.24
CA PHE A 534 -28.67 -5.02 11.81
C PHE A 534 -27.61 -6.04 11.38
N GLY A 535 -26.82 -6.56 12.33
CA GLY A 535 -25.77 -7.51 12.03
C GLY A 535 -24.92 -7.75 13.27
N LYS A 536 -25.00 -8.97 13.81
CA LYS A 536 -24.07 -9.45 14.85
C LYS A 536 -22.66 -9.53 14.25
N GLY A 537 -21.64 -9.87 15.04
CA GLY A 537 -20.27 -10.01 14.54
C GLY A 537 -19.29 -8.91 14.94
N ILE A 538 -19.77 -7.82 15.53
CA ILE A 538 -18.94 -6.80 16.20
C ILE A 538 -19.28 -6.77 17.69
N ALA A 539 -18.28 -6.64 18.55
CA ALA A 539 -18.45 -6.39 19.97
C ALA A 539 -17.72 -5.12 20.37
N VAL A 540 -18.32 -4.33 21.27
CA VAL A 540 -17.63 -3.20 21.88
C VAL A 540 -16.86 -3.71 23.09
N THR A 541 -15.55 -3.48 23.15
CA THR A 541 -14.72 -3.79 24.32
C THR A 541 -14.10 -2.54 24.92
N LYS A 542 -13.73 -2.59 26.20
CA LYS A 542 -12.90 -1.57 26.87
C LYS A 542 -11.79 -2.28 27.63
N TYR A 543 -10.55 -2.10 27.20
CA TYR A 543 -9.36 -2.62 27.85
C TYR A 543 -8.54 -1.51 28.47
N ASN A 544 -8.15 -1.67 29.73
CA ASN A 544 -7.19 -0.79 30.40
C ASN A 544 -5.93 -1.60 30.75
N PRO A 545 -4.79 -1.35 30.07
CA PRO A 545 -3.57 -2.14 30.28
C PRO A 545 -2.95 -1.98 31.66
N GLU A 546 -3.09 -0.80 32.29
CA GLU A 546 -2.52 -0.53 33.61
C GLU A 546 -3.21 -1.35 34.70
N THR A 547 -4.53 -1.49 34.60
CA THR A 547 -5.36 -2.25 35.54
C THR A 547 -5.59 -3.70 35.09
N LYS A 548 -5.24 -4.05 33.86
CA LYS A 548 -5.56 -5.31 33.17
C LYS A 548 -7.05 -5.64 33.16
N LYS A 549 -7.89 -4.62 33.25
CA LYS A 549 -9.34 -4.77 33.22
C LYS A 549 -9.80 -4.80 31.76
N ASN A 550 -10.46 -5.88 31.33
CA ASN A 550 -11.12 -5.94 30.03
C ASN A 550 -12.63 -6.13 30.23
N GLU A 551 -13.44 -5.29 29.58
CA GLU A 551 -14.89 -5.38 29.62
C GLU A 551 -15.44 -5.57 28.21
N VAL A 552 -16.40 -6.48 28.04
CA VAL A 552 -17.11 -6.71 26.77
C VAL A 552 -18.56 -6.30 26.95
N TYR A 553 -19.02 -5.38 26.11
CA TYR A 553 -20.37 -4.82 26.15
C TYR A 553 -21.20 -5.40 25.01
N ARG A 554 -22.41 -5.86 25.34
CA ARG A 554 -23.35 -6.44 24.38
C ARG A 554 -24.79 -6.09 24.73
N VAL A 555 -25.68 -6.32 23.79
CA VAL A 555 -27.11 -6.20 24.00
C VAL A 555 -27.79 -7.51 23.60
N GLU A 556 -28.78 -7.92 24.38
CA GLU A 556 -29.68 -9.01 24.01
C GLU A 556 -31.09 -8.45 23.76
N LYS A 557 -31.61 -8.69 22.55
CA LYS A 557 -32.97 -8.30 22.20
C LYS A 557 -33.98 -9.28 22.78
N GLY A 558 -34.93 -8.77 23.55
CA GLY A 558 -35.98 -9.54 24.21
C GLY A 558 -37.31 -8.79 24.29
N LYS A 559 -38.19 -9.23 25.20
CA LYS A 559 -39.47 -8.58 25.48
C LYS A 559 -39.69 -8.36 26.97
N ASP A 560 -40.32 -7.24 27.33
CA ASP A 560 -40.75 -6.97 28.71
C ASP A 560 -42.04 -7.71 29.09
N LYS A 561 -42.49 -7.50 30.34
CA LYS A 561 -43.74 -8.07 30.89
C LYS A 561 -45.00 -7.62 30.13
N LYS A 562 -44.91 -6.55 29.34
CA LYS A 562 -46.00 -5.97 28.55
C LYS A 562 -45.89 -6.35 27.07
N GLY A 563 -44.88 -7.13 26.68
CA GLY A 563 -44.64 -7.55 25.31
C GLY A 563 -43.89 -6.54 24.43
N ASN A 564 -43.41 -5.42 25.01
CA ASN A 564 -42.60 -4.44 24.30
C ASN A 564 -41.20 -4.99 24.08
N VAL A 565 -40.59 -4.64 22.95
CA VAL A 565 -39.18 -4.97 22.68
C VAL A 565 -38.30 -4.26 23.70
N VAL A 566 -37.37 -5.00 24.30
CA VAL A 566 -36.36 -4.46 25.23
C VAL A 566 -35.00 -4.97 24.84
N TYR A 567 -34.00 -4.12 25.01
CA TYR A 567 -32.61 -4.40 24.69
C TYR A 567 -31.81 -4.45 25.98
N ALA A 568 -31.63 -5.66 26.50
CA ALA A 568 -31.02 -5.88 27.79
C ALA A 568 -29.50 -5.59 27.70
N PRO A 569 -28.97 -4.63 28.48
CA PRO A 569 -27.55 -4.33 28.46
C PRO A 569 -26.79 -5.43 29.20
N LEU A 570 -25.82 -6.05 28.52
CA LEU A 570 -24.97 -7.11 29.04
C LEU A 570 -23.52 -6.62 29.19
N ILE A 571 -22.81 -7.10 30.21
CA ILE A 571 -21.38 -6.84 30.40
C ILE A 571 -20.66 -8.10 30.89
N CYS A 572 -19.59 -8.50 30.19
CA CYS A 572 -18.60 -9.45 30.68
C CYS A 572 -17.43 -8.66 31.28
N LYS A 573 -16.98 -9.03 32.48
CA LYS A 573 -15.88 -8.40 33.21
C LYS A 573 -14.87 -9.45 33.65
#